data_AF-A0A963PW81-F1
#
_entry.id   AF-A0A963PW81-F1
#
_cell.length_a   1.000
_cell.length_b   1.000
_cell.length_c   1.000
_cell.angle_alpha   90.00
_cell.angle_beta   90.00
_cell.angle_gamma   90.00
#
_symmetry.space_group_name_H-M   'P 1'
#
loop_
_entity.id
_entity.type
_entity.pdbx_description
1 polymer ?
#
loop_
_entity_poly.entity_id
_entity_poly.type
_entity_poly.pdbx_seq_one_letter_code
_entity_poly.pdbx_strand_id
1 'polypeptide(L)' 'HSLGLTGDEVIEVHPDPALTPQSDAKLVIVSADGKRRELTVTLRIDTPIEVDYYRNGGILPYVLRDLLA' A
#
# COMPACT_ATOMS: atom_id res chain seq x y z
N HIS A 1 0.44 12.06 17.69
CA HIS A 1 0.16 10.68 18.13
C HIS A 1 1.05 9.74 17.33
N SER A 2 2.00 9.06 17.96
CA SER A 2 2.84 8.05 17.30
C SER A 2 2.15 6.69 17.38
N LEU A 3 2.47 5.80 16.44
CA LEU A 3 1.91 4.46 16.38
C LEU A 3 2.57 3.50 17.38
N GLY A 4 3.65 3.89 18.07
CA GLY A 4 4.33 3.05 19.06
C GLY A 4 4.96 1.78 18.46
N LEU A 5 5.39 1.85 17.20
CA LEU A 5 6.04 0.73 16.51
C LEU A 5 7.50 0.61 16.97
N THR A 6 7.94 -0.61 17.24
CA THR A 6 9.33 -0.91 17.64
C THR A 6 10.19 -1.38 16.48
N GLY A 7 9.59 -1.90 15.40
CA GLY A 7 10.26 -2.39 14.20
C GLY A 7 10.29 -3.92 14.09
N ASP A 8 9.83 -4.64 15.12
CA ASP A 8 9.78 -6.12 15.16
C ASP A 8 8.39 -6.67 14.79
N GLU A 9 7.47 -5.80 14.38
CA GLU A 9 6.11 -6.17 14.03
C GLU A 9 5.99 -6.67 12.60
N VAL A 10 5.09 -7.62 12.38
CA VAL A 10 4.62 -7.96 11.03
C VAL A 10 3.52 -6.98 10.65
N ILE A 11 3.72 -6.27 9.53
CA ILE A 11 2.78 -5.29 9.01
C ILE A 11 2.17 -5.83 7.72
N GLU A 12 0.85 -6.04 7.74
CA GLU A 12 0.09 -6.34 6.54
C GLU A 12 -0.64 -5.09 6.09
N VAL A 13 -0.50 -4.76 4.80
CA VAL A 13 -1.20 -3.65 4.17
C VAL A 13 -2.24 -4.23 3.22
N HIS A 14 -3.51 -3.88 3.44
CA HIS A 14 -4.63 -4.32 2.61
C HIS A 14 -5.22 -3.09 1.90
N PRO A 15 -4.80 -2.80 0.64
CA PRO A 15 -5.35 -1.69 -0.14
C PRO A 15 -6.84 -1.87 -0.42
N ASP A 16 -7.55 -0.77 -0.62
CA ASP A 16 -8.90 -0.82 -1.17
C ASP A 16 -8.90 -1.55 -2.54
N PRO A 17 -9.83 -2.50 -2.79
CA PRO A 17 -9.88 -3.22 -4.06
C PRO A 17 -10.03 -2.34 -5.31
N ALA A 18 -10.70 -1.18 -5.18
CA ALA A 18 -10.87 -0.24 -6.27
C ALA A 18 -9.60 0.57 -6.55
N LEU A 19 -8.70 0.70 -5.56
CA LEU A 19 -7.45 1.47 -5.58
C LEU A 19 -7.54 2.76 -6.40
N THR A 20 -7.93 3.85 -5.75
CA THR A 20 -7.96 5.20 -6.34
C THR A 20 -6.84 6.05 -5.76
N PRO A 21 -6.51 7.21 -6.37
CA PRO A 21 -5.57 8.13 -5.76
C PRO A 21 -6.00 8.46 -4.32
N GLN A 22 -5.04 8.39 -3.39
CA GLN A 22 -5.23 8.61 -1.96
C GLN A 22 -6.31 7.74 -1.31
N SER A 23 -6.62 6.57 -1.87
CA SER A 23 -7.54 5.64 -1.24
C SER A 23 -6.99 5.13 0.09
N ASP A 24 -7.90 4.75 0.99
CA ASP A 24 -7.54 4.13 2.25
C ASP A 24 -7.03 2.69 2.06
N ALA A 25 -6.26 2.24 3.04
CA ALA A 25 -5.85 0.87 3.22
C ALA A 25 -6.03 0.47 4.69
N LYS A 26 -6.41 -0.79 4.89
CA LYS A 26 -6.43 -1.40 6.21
C LYS A 26 -5.02 -1.89 6.55
N LEU A 27 -4.44 -1.32 7.60
CA LEU A 27 -3.17 -1.75 8.16
C LEU A 27 -3.43 -2.70 9.32
N VAL A 28 -2.88 -3.91 9.24
CA VAL A 28 -2.85 -4.86 10.35
C VAL A 28 -1.43 -4.93 10.85
N ILE A 29 -1.23 -4.64 12.13
CA ILE A 29 0.08 -4.75 12.78
C ILE A 29 -0.02 -5.88 13.80
N VAL A 30 0.89 -6.83 13.68
CA VAL A 30 1.06 -7.96 14.61
C VAL A 30 2.39 -7.77 15.32
N SER A 31 2.31 -7.41 16.60
CA SER A 31 3.49 -7.25 17.45
C SER A 31 4.17 -8.59 17.73
N ALA A 32 5.45 -8.56 18.12
CA ALA A 32 6.23 -9.76 18.42
C ALA A 32 5.65 -10.59 19.59
N ASP A 33 4.90 -9.94 20.49
CA ASP A 33 4.13 -10.59 21.57
C ASP A 33 2.80 -11.21 21.10
N GLY A 34 2.51 -11.16 19.79
CA GLY A 34 1.30 -11.66 19.15
C GLY A 34 0.12 -10.70 19.21
N LYS A 35 0.27 -9.50 19.79
CA LYS A 35 -0.82 -8.53 19.85
C LYS A 35 -1.16 -8.01 18.47
N ARG A 36 -2.43 -8.12 18.09
CA ARG A 36 -2.96 -7.62 16.81
C ARG A 36 -3.66 -6.28 17.00
N ARG A 37 -3.41 -5.35 16.09
CA ARG A 37 -4.08 -4.05 16.02
C ARG A 37 -4.35 -3.68 14.57
N GLU A 38 -5.48 -3.03 14.34
CA GLU A 38 -5.93 -2.65 13.01
C GLU A 38 -6.20 -1.15 12.98
N LEU A 39 -5.76 -0.48 11.91
CA LEU A 39 -6.09 0.92 11.67
C LEU A 39 -6.20 1.21 10.17
N THR A 40 -6.89 2.28 9.84
CA THR A 40 -6.96 2.79 8.47
C THR A 40 -5.83 3.79 8.24
N VAL A 41 -5.17 3.67 7.09
CA VAL A 41 -4.13 4.61 6.64
C VAL A 41 -4.42 5.04 5.21
N THR A 42 -4.06 6.27 4.86
CA THR A 42 -4.20 6.77 3.49
C THR A 42 -2.99 6.37 2.66
N LEU A 43 -3.20 5.77 1.49
CA LEU A 43 -2.12 5.42 0.56
C LEU A 43 -1.57 6.66 -0.14
N ARG A 44 -0.24 6.76 -0.29
CA ARG A 44 0.42 7.87 -1.01
C ARG A 44 0.61 7.58 -2.50
N ILE A 45 -0.45 7.07 -3.12
CA ILE A 45 -0.58 7.02 -4.57
C ILE A 45 -1.37 8.28 -4.92
N ASP A 46 -0.68 9.35 -5.29
CA ASP A 46 -1.25 10.71 -5.31
C ASP A 46 -1.92 11.03 -6.66
N THR A 47 -1.59 10.29 -7.72
CA THR A 47 -2.10 10.52 -9.07
C THR A 47 -2.70 9.27 -9.73
N PRO A 48 -3.61 9.42 -10.72
CA PRO A 48 -4.16 8.28 -11.45
C PRO A 48 -3.07 7.42 -12.12
N ILE A 49 -2.03 8.04 -12.69
CA ILE A 49 -0.97 7.30 -13.38
C ILE A 49 -0.14 6.44 -12.42
N GLU A 50 0.02 6.84 -11.16
CA GLU A 50 0.69 6.02 -10.15
C GLU A 50 -0.12 4.78 -9.76
N VAL A 51 -1.46 4.84 -9.83
CA VAL A 51 -2.33 3.66 -9.68
C VAL A 51 -2.03 2.66 -10.79
N ASP A 52 -1.92 3.14 -12.03
CA ASP A 52 -1.60 2.29 -13.18
C ASP A 52 -0.21 1.69 -13.06
N TYR A 53 0.79 2.47 -12.62
CA TYR A 53 2.13 1.95 -12.32
C TYR A 53 2.09 0.86 -11.25
N TYR A 54 1.38 1.08 -10.14
CA TYR A 54 1.25 0.09 -9.06
C TYR A 54 0.65 -1.23 -9.59
N ARG A 55 -0.46 -1.15 -10.33
CA ARG A 55 -1.14 -2.32 -10.91
C ARG A 55 -0.27 -3.07 -11.91
N ASN A 56 0.62 -2.36 -12.60
CA ASN A 56 1.52 -2.93 -13.59
C ASN A 56 2.82 -3.49 -13.01
N GLY A 57 3.03 -3.39 -11.70
CA GLY A 57 4.27 -3.83 -11.03
C GLY A 57 5.41 -2.81 -11.11
N GLY A 58 5.10 -1.55 -11.41
CA GLY A 58 6.04 -0.43 -11.46
C GLY A 58 5.96 0.37 -12.76
N ILE A 59 6.60 1.54 -12.75
CA ILE A 59 6.68 2.43 -13.92
C ILE A 59 7.37 1.76 -15.13
N LEU A 60 8.48 1.05 -14.90
CA LEU A 60 9.24 0.44 -16.00
C LEU A 60 8.42 -0.66 -16.71
N PRO A 61 7.80 -1.63 -16.02
CA PRO A 61 6.88 -2.58 -16.65
C PRO A 61 5.72 -1.93 -17.41
N TYR A 62 5.16 -0.84 -16.88
CA TYR A 62 4.08 -0.10 -17.54
C TYR A 62 4.55 0.48 -18.89
N VAL A 63 5.65 1.24 -18.88
CA VAL A 63 6.17 1.91 -20.09
C VAL A 63 6.61 0.90 -21.13
N LEU A 64 7.25 -0.21 -20.73
CA LEU A 64 7.67 -1.25 -21.67
C LEU A 64 6.49 -1.94 -22.36
N ARG A 65 5.35 -2.12 -21.69
CA ARG A 65 4.14 -2.67 -22.31
C ARG A 65 3.53 -1.70 -23.32
N ASP A 66 3.53 -0.41 -23.01
CA ASP A 66 3.00 0.65 -23.88
C ASP A 66 3.82 0.77 -25.19
N LEU A 67 5.15 0.64 -25.10
CA LEU A 67 6.04 0.69 -26.28
C LEU A 67 5.99 -0.57 -27.17
N LEU A 68 5.53 -1.70 -26.64
CA LEU A 68 5.40 -2.97 -27.38
C LEU A 68 3.99 -3.20 -27.92
N ALA A 69 3.03 -2.33 -27.57
CA ALA A 69 1.66 -2.33 -28.08
C ALA A 69 1.59 -1.71 -29.48
#